data_AF-A0A060C6X8-F1
#
_entry.id   AF-A0A060C6X8-F1
#
_cell.length_a   1.000
_cell.length_b   1.000
_cell.length_c   1.000
_cell.angle_alpha   90.00
_cell.angle_beta   90.00
_cell.angle_gamma   90.00
#
_symmetry.space_group_name_H-M   'P 1'
#
loop_
_entity.id
_entity.type
_entity.pdbx_description
1 polymer ?
#
loop_
_entity_poly.entity_id
_entity_poly.type
_entity_poly.pdbx_seq_one_letter_code
_entity_poly.pdbx_strand_id
1 'polypeptide(L)'
;MEVDAVSSNVMSVDSQGNRRLIVKSQPQVRWDHVFEAAGPGSTYVFTPHMHARLVEQLGRLDTRSIGVHDWFLYALARGIGGRWHIDPRPTLDYRQHGGNVQGEHRGLGAFRSRLEHLRSGFYGEQFLLIADAIRTVGEGHMAPAMLEDLD
;
A
#
# COMPACT_ATOMS: atom_id res chain seq x y z
N MET A 1 16.86 14.30 0.76
CA MET A 1 15.39 14.37 0.92
C MET A 1 15.07 13.67 2.22
N GLU A 2 14.44 14.35 3.17
CA GLU A 2 14.02 13.69 4.40
C GLU A 2 12.74 12.91 4.11
N VAL A 3 12.75 11.62 4.37
CA VAL A 3 11.64 10.69 4.11
C VAL A 3 11.19 10.08 5.42
N ASP A 4 9.89 9.83 5.56
CA ASP A 4 9.30 9.35 6.81
C ASP A 4 9.19 7.81 6.81
N ALA A 5 9.10 7.22 5.62
CA ALA A 5 9.10 5.79 5.38
C ALA A 5 9.76 5.44 4.03
N VAL A 6 10.30 4.23 3.94
CA VAL A 6 10.83 3.66 2.70
C VAL A 6 10.32 2.25 2.45
N SER A 7 10.25 1.89 1.18
CA SER A 7 10.11 0.51 0.70
C SER A 7 10.96 0.32 -0.54
N SER A 8 10.90 -0.85 -1.19
CA SER A 8 11.66 -1.08 -2.41
C SER A 8 10.96 -2.02 -3.39
N ASN A 9 11.51 -2.09 -4.61
CA ASN A 9 11.29 -3.23 -5.49
C ASN A 9 11.72 -4.54 -4.81
N VAL A 10 11.31 -5.69 -5.35
CA VAL A 10 11.75 -7.00 -4.87
C VAL A 10 12.04 -7.96 -6.02
N MET A 11 12.91 -8.92 -5.78
CA MET A 11 13.08 -10.06 -6.66
C MET A 11 12.14 -11.18 -6.20
N SER A 12 11.09 -11.47 -6.95
CA SER A 12 10.29 -12.67 -6.73
C SER A 12 11.12 -13.91 -7.02
N VAL A 13 11.08 -14.90 -6.13
CA VAL A 13 11.75 -16.20 -6.30
C VAL A 13 10.72 -17.32 -6.09
N ASP A 14 10.54 -18.15 -7.11
CA ASP A 14 9.62 -19.30 -7.02
C ASP A 14 10.31 -20.58 -6.47
N SER A 15 9.55 -21.67 -6.32
CA SER A 15 10.06 -22.95 -5.81
C SER A 15 11.07 -23.64 -6.74
N GLN A 16 11.13 -23.24 -8.02
CA GLN A 16 12.09 -23.75 -9.00
C GLN A 16 13.36 -22.88 -9.07
N GLY A 17 13.41 -21.79 -8.32
CA GLY A 17 14.53 -20.84 -8.30
C GLY A 17 14.48 -19.79 -9.41
N ASN A 18 13.37 -19.69 -10.16
CA ASN A 18 13.22 -18.63 -11.15
C ASN A 18 13.08 -17.29 -10.45
N ARG A 19 13.77 -16.27 -10.98
CA ARG A 19 13.80 -14.91 -10.42
C ARG A 19 13.09 -13.94 -11.34
N ARG A 20 12.22 -13.10 -10.78
CA ARG A 20 11.45 -12.09 -11.52
C ARG A 20 11.41 -10.78 -10.76
N LEU A 21 11.80 -9.68 -11.40
CA LEU A 21 11.75 -8.36 -10.76
C LEU A 21 10.29 -7.87 -10.65
N ILE A 22 9.82 -7.67 -9.42
CA ILE A 22 8.57 -6.96 -9.16
C ILE A 22 8.90 -5.49 -8.93
N VAL A 23 8.47 -4.66 -9.87
CA VAL A 23 8.59 -3.21 -9.77
C VAL A 23 7.40 -2.69 -8.95
N LYS A 24 7.70 -1.90 -7.92
CA LYS A 24 6.80 -1.15 -7.04
C LYS A 24 7.15 0.34 -7.00
N SER A 25 8.35 0.70 -7.48
CA SER A 25 8.83 2.08 -7.61
C SER A 25 8.21 2.83 -8.80
N GLN A 26 6.93 2.58 -9.11
CA GLN A 26 6.20 3.44 -10.05
C GLN A 26 5.99 4.83 -9.43
N PRO A 27 5.81 5.89 -10.24
CA PRO A 27 5.48 7.22 -9.72
C PRO A 27 4.24 7.17 -8.82
N GLN A 28 4.39 7.67 -7.60
CA GLN A 28 3.29 7.80 -6.65
C GLN A 28 2.36 8.93 -7.08
N VAL A 29 1.07 8.66 -7.19
CA VAL A 29 0.04 9.65 -7.53
C VAL A 29 -0.84 9.95 -6.31
N ARG A 30 -1.79 10.89 -6.44
CA ARG A 30 -2.63 11.32 -5.32
C ARG A 30 -3.30 10.16 -4.58
N TRP A 31 -3.82 9.18 -5.32
CA TRP A 31 -4.68 8.12 -4.78
C TRP A 31 -4.10 6.71 -4.83
N ASP A 32 -2.85 6.55 -5.24
CA ASP A 32 -2.20 5.24 -5.39
C ASP A 32 -2.37 4.35 -4.14
N HIS A 33 -2.12 4.93 -2.98
CA HIS A 33 -2.16 4.29 -1.66
C HIS A 33 -3.55 3.79 -1.24
N VAL A 34 -4.62 4.27 -1.87
CA VAL A 34 -5.98 3.77 -1.65
C VAL A 34 -6.26 2.52 -2.48
N PHE A 35 -5.43 2.19 -3.47
CA PHE A 35 -5.65 1.06 -4.39
C PHE A 35 -4.54 0.00 -4.37
N GLU A 36 -3.37 0.31 -3.83
CA GLU A 36 -2.26 -0.63 -3.75
C GLU A 36 -1.28 -0.35 -2.63
N ALA A 37 -0.52 -1.39 -2.24
CA ALA A 37 0.61 -1.29 -1.32
C ALA A 37 1.87 -0.76 -2.03
N ALA A 38 2.76 -0.11 -1.28
CA ALA A 38 4.09 0.36 -1.73
C ALA A 38 5.14 -0.75 -1.90
N GLY A 39 4.70 -2.01 -1.86
CA GLY A 39 5.52 -3.20 -1.96
C GLY A 39 5.16 -4.23 -0.91
N PRO A 40 5.91 -5.34 -0.85
CA PRO A 40 5.79 -6.28 0.27
C PRO A 40 6.17 -5.57 1.57
N GLY A 41 5.41 -5.76 2.63
CA GLY A 41 5.65 -5.10 3.93
C GLY A 41 6.97 -5.49 4.56
N SER A 42 7.55 -6.62 4.17
CA SER A 42 8.92 -6.99 4.56
C SER A 42 9.99 -6.00 4.08
N THR A 43 9.67 -5.12 3.13
CA THR A 43 10.57 -4.04 2.66
C THR A 43 10.38 -2.73 3.42
N TYR A 44 9.36 -2.63 4.28
CA TYR A 44 8.98 -1.34 4.87
C TYR A 44 9.90 -0.98 6.04
N VAL A 45 10.41 0.24 6.01
CA VAL A 45 11.17 0.82 7.12
C VAL A 45 10.63 2.21 7.41
N PHE A 46 10.38 2.48 8.69
CA PHE A 46 9.82 3.75 9.16
C PHE A 46 10.85 4.51 9.98
N THR A 47 10.84 5.84 9.89
CA THR A 47 11.49 6.66 10.91
C THR A 47 10.81 6.45 12.26
N PRO A 48 11.51 6.65 13.39
CA PRO A 48 10.90 6.56 14.71
C PRO A 48 9.67 7.47 14.87
N HIS A 49 9.74 8.68 14.27
CA HIS A 49 8.63 9.63 14.28
C HIS A 49 7.42 9.09 13.50
N MET A 50 7.62 8.57 12.29
CA MET A 50 6.52 8.00 11.51
C MET A 50 5.90 6.78 12.18
N HIS A 51 6.74 5.90 12.73
CA HIS A 51 6.28 4.74 13.50
C HIS A 51 5.39 5.16 14.67
N ALA A 52 5.80 6.15 15.46
CA ALA A 52 5.01 6.64 16.59
C ALA A 52 3.63 7.18 16.15
N ARG A 53 3.58 7.95 15.07
CA ARG A 53 2.32 8.46 14.51
C ARG A 53 1.41 7.34 14.00
N LEU A 54 1.96 6.30 13.36
CA LEU A 54 1.19 5.14 12.93
C LEU A 54 0.60 4.39 14.12
N VAL A 55 1.39 4.13 15.16
CA VAL A 55 0.90 3.47 16.40
C VAL A 55 -0.23 4.27 17.04
N GLU A 56 -0.11 5.59 17.11
CA GLU A 56 -1.17 6.47 17.63
C GLU A 56 -2.47 6.32 16.83
N GLN A 57 -2.41 6.38 15.50
CA GLN A 57 -3.60 6.24 14.65
C GLN A 57 -4.20 4.84 14.75
N LEU A 58 -3.38 3.79 14.75
CA LEU A 58 -3.83 2.41 14.91
C LEU A 58 -4.56 2.20 16.24
N GLY A 59 -4.16 2.88 17.31
CA GLY A 59 -4.85 2.83 18.60
C GLY A 59 -6.25 3.45 18.59
N ARG A 60 -6.63 4.19 17.54
CA ARG A 60 -7.92 4.87 17.39
C ARG A 60 -8.85 4.21 16.38
N LEU A 61 -8.34 3.27 15.59
CA LEU A 61 -9.07 2.64 14.49
C LEU A 61 -9.45 1.20 14.86
N ASP A 62 -10.60 0.73 14.34
CA ASP A 62 -10.92 -0.70 14.38
C ASP A 62 -10.28 -1.41 13.19
N THR A 63 -9.20 -2.14 13.44
CA THR A 63 -8.41 -2.80 12.40
C THR A 63 -8.69 -4.31 12.28
N ARG A 64 -9.67 -4.85 13.03
CA ARG A 64 -9.88 -6.31 13.15
C ARG A 64 -10.24 -6.98 11.82
N SER A 65 -10.95 -6.25 10.95
CA SER A 65 -11.37 -6.74 9.63
C SER A 65 -10.38 -6.41 8.51
N ILE A 66 -9.26 -5.75 8.81
CA ILE A 66 -8.22 -5.44 7.83
C ILE A 66 -7.31 -6.66 7.67
N GLY A 67 -7.36 -7.31 6.50
CA GLY A 67 -6.52 -8.45 6.13
C GLY A 67 -5.35 -8.13 5.20
N VAL A 68 -5.20 -6.88 4.75
CA VAL A 68 -4.13 -6.41 3.84
C VAL A 68 -3.21 -5.41 4.54
N HIS A 69 -2.50 -5.85 5.57
CA HIS A 69 -1.76 -4.97 6.49
C HIS A 69 -0.73 -4.05 5.81
N ASP A 70 0.03 -4.56 4.85
CA ASP A 70 1.06 -3.77 4.14
C ASP A 70 0.43 -2.65 3.29
N TRP A 71 -0.72 -2.93 2.70
CA TRP A 71 -1.49 -1.92 1.98
C TRP A 71 -2.03 -0.90 2.97
N PHE A 72 -2.66 -1.37 4.05
CA PHE A 72 -3.25 -0.49 5.05
C PHE A 72 -2.23 0.44 5.71
N LEU A 73 -1.05 -0.05 6.09
CA LEU A 73 0.01 0.79 6.67
C LEU A 73 0.53 1.85 5.70
N TYR A 74 0.69 1.48 4.42
CA TYR A 74 1.06 2.44 3.39
C TYR A 74 -0.02 3.51 3.20
N ALA A 75 -1.27 3.08 3.15
CA ALA A 75 -2.44 3.93 3.00
C ALA A 75 -2.57 4.91 4.18
N LEU A 76 -2.42 4.41 5.40
CA LEU A 76 -2.47 5.19 6.63
C LEU A 76 -1.32 6.20 6.71
N ALA A 77 -0.08 5.80 6.40
CA ALA A 77 1.08 6.68 6.39
C ALA A 77 0.89 7.84 5.40
N ARG A 78 0.41 7.56 4.19
CA ARG A 78 0.10 8.58 3.17
C ARG A 78 -1.08 9.46 3.59
N GLY A 79 -2.12 8.88 4.20
CA GLY A 79 -3.32 9.58 4.67
C GLY A 79 -3.04 10.63 5.75
N ILE A 80 -2.03 10.41 6.60
CA ILE A 80 -1.58 11.39 7.61
C ILE A 80 -0.43 12.29 7.11
N GLY A 81 -0.21 12.36 5.80
CA GLY A 81 0.76 13.25 5.16
C GLY A 81 2.22 12.79 5.24
N GLY A 82 2.48 11.50 5.53
CA GLY A 82 3.82 10.94 5.56
C GLY A 82 4.46 10.88 4.17
N ARG A 83 5.73 11.28 4.07
CA ARG A 83 6.53 11.18 2.84
C ARG A 83 7.11 9.79 2.71
N TRP A 84 6.72 9.10 1.65
CA TRP A 84 7.16 7.74 1.36
C TRP A 84 8.10 7.72 0.17
N HIS A 85 9.18 6.96 0.24
CA HIS A 85 10.08 6.74 -0.90
C HIS A 85 10.19 5.25 -1.23
N ILE A 86 9.94 4.88 -2.49
CA ILE A 86 10.10 3.51 -2.97
C ILE A 86 11.41 3.42 -3.76
N ASP A 87 12.42 2.77 -3.20
CA ASP A 87 13.72 2.60 -3.83
C ASP A 87 13.59 1.65 -5.05
N PRO A 88 14.04 2.05 -6.25
CA PRO A 88 13.98 1.20 -7.43
C PRO A 88 14.92 -0.01 -7.36
N ARG A 89 15.90 -0.02 -6.45
CA ARG A 89 16.80 -1.16 -6.27
C ARG A 89 16.07 -2.24 -5.48
N PRO A 90 16.02 -3.50 -5.98
CA PRO A 90 15.43 -4.57 -5.21
C PRO A 90 16.30 -4.90 -3.99
N THR A 91 15.70 -4.88 -2.79
CA THR A 91 16.46 -5.11 -1.53
C THR A 91 16.26 -6.51 -0.95
N LEU A 92 15.28 -7.26 -1.44
CA LEU A 92 14.93 -8.59 -0.93
C LEU A 92 14.59 -9.57 -2.05
N ASP A 93 14.92 -10.84 -1.81
CA ASP A 93 14.38 -11.98 -2.53
C ASP A 93 13.07 -12.42 -1.85
N TYR A 94 11.93 -12.15 -2.48
CA TYR A 94 10.60 -12.45 -1.99
C TYR A 94 10.13 -13.81 -2.51
N ARG A 95 9.89 -14.76 -1.61
CA ARG A 95 9.43 -16.10 -1.99
C ARG A 95 7.97 -16.06 -2.44
N GLN A 96 7.71 -16.48 -3.66
CA GLN A 96 6.34 -16.62 -4.17
C GLN A 96 5.81 -18.02 -3.88
N HIS A 97 4.83 -18.10 -2.98
CA HIS A 97 4.04 -19.32 -2.79
C HIS A 97 2.93 -19.35 -3.85
N GLY A 98 2.58 -20.54 -4.36
CA GLY A 98 1.61 -20.71 -5.45
C GLY A 98 0.20 -20.17 -5.17
N GLY A 99 -0.11 -19.78 -3.92
CA GLY A 99 -1.34 -19.12 -3.51
C GLY A 99 -1.24 -17.60 -3.32
N ASN A 100 -0.08 -16.97 -3.52
CA ASN A 100 0.06 -15.52 -3.41
C ASN A 100 -0.57 -14.85 -4.63
N VAL A 101 -1.78 -14.32 -4.45
CA VAL A 101 -2.49 -13.50 -5.42
C VAL A 101 -1.76 -12.16 -5.58
N GLN A 102 -0.74 -12.13 -6.44
CA GLN A 102 -0.29 -10.92 -7.11
C GLN A 102 0.57 -11.30 -8.31
N GLY A 103 -0.12 -11.74 -9.36
CA GLY A 103 0.45 -11.90 -10.70
C GLY A 103 0.63 -10.53 -11.35
N GLU A 104 1.78 -10.33 -11.95
CA GLU A 104 2.13 -9.18 -12.77
C GLU A 104 1.17 -8.92 -13.91
N HIS A 105 0.57 -7.74 -13.96
CA HIS A 105 -0.05 -7.24 -15.18
C HIS A 105 0.48 -5.83 -15.42
N ARG A 106 1.30 -5.65 -16.47
CA ARG A 106 1.71 -4.33 -17.00
C ARG A 106 0.63 -3.81 -17.96
N GLY A 107 0.39 -2.50 -17.98
CA GLY A 107 -0.50 -1.84 -18.95
C GLY A 107 -2.00 -1.85 -18.59
N LEU A 108 -2.89 -1.77 -19.59
CA LEU A 108 -4.37 -1.77 -19.43
C LEU A 108 -4.90 -3.00 -18.63
N GLY A 109 -4.11 -4.08 -18.58
CA GLY A 109 -4.37 -5.24 -17.73
C GLY A 109 -4.18 -4.99 -16.23
N ALA A 110 -3.32 -4.04 -15.83
CA ALA A 110 -3.16 -3.64 -14.43
C ALA A 110 -4.42 -2.96 -13.89
N PHE A 111 -5.02 -2.09 -14.71
CA PHE A 111 -6.28 -1.41 -14.37
C PHE A 111 -7.44 -2.41 -14.30
N ARG A 112 -7.56 -3.32 -15.29
CA ARG A 112 -8.56 -4.39 -15.24
C ARG A 112 -8.35 -5.34 -14.07
N SER A 113 -7.11 -5.73 -13.79
CA SER A 113 -6.78 -6.56 -12.64
C SER A 113 -7.11 -5.85 -11.32
N ARG A 114 -6.79 -4.57 -11.16
CA ARG A 114 -7.21 -3.76 -10.00
C ARG A 114 -8.74 -3.71 -9.89
N LEU A 115 -9.44 -3.51 -11.00
CA LEU A 115 -10.91 -3.48 -11.02
C LEU A 115 -11.56 -4.84 -10.75
N GLU A 116 -10.97 -5.93 -11.24
CA GLU A 116 -11.40 -7.31 -10.97
C GLU A 116 -11.12 -7.70 -9.52
N HIS A 117 -9.98 -7.28 -8.96
CA HIS A 117 -9.70 -7.42 -7.53
C HIS A 117 -10.74 -6.64 -6.71
N LEU A 118 -11.05 -5.39 -7.05
CA LEU A 118 -12.12 -4.63 -6.39
C LEU A 118 -13.51 -5.28 -6.53
N ARG A 119 -13.75 -6.07 -7.58
CA ARG A 119 -14.97 -6.86 -7.77
C ARG A 119 -14.97 -8.18 -7.01
N SER A 120 -13.83 -8.62 -6.48
CA SER A 120 -13.80 -9.74 -5.54
C SER A 120 -14.30 -9.26 -4.17
N GLY A 121 -15.14 -10.06 -3.52
CA GLY A 121 -15.77 -9.66 -2.25
C GLY A 121 -14.76 -9.19 -1.19
N PHE A 122 -13.65 -9.94 -1.04
CA PHE A 122 -12.63 -9.63 -0.06
C PHE A 122 -11.88 -8.31 -0.35
N TYR A 123 -11.26 -8.15 -1.53
CA TYR A 123 -10.47 -6.95 -1.79
C TYR A 123 -11.33 -5.68 -1.94
N GLY A 124 -12.58 -5.81 -2.40
CA GLY A 124 -13.56 -4.72 -2.38
C GLY A 124 -13.91 -4.27 -0.95
N GLU A 125 -14.14 -5.22 -0.03
CA GLU A 125 -14.34 -4.92 1.38
C GLU A 125 -13.11 -4.25 2.00
N GLN A 126 -11.90 -4.77 1.72
CA GLN A 126 -10.66 -4.17 2.21
C GLN A 126 -10.47 -2.74 1.71
N PHE A 127 -10.80 -2.45 0.44
CA PHE A 127 -10.76 -1.10 -0.11
C PHE A 127 -11.65 -0.14 0.67
N LEU A 128 -12.90 -0.52 0.95
CA LEU A 128 -13.85 0.32 1.68
C LEU A 128 -13.35 0.60 3.11
N LEU A 129 -12.85 -0.43 3.80
CA LEU A 129 -12.31 -0.29 5.15
C LEU A 129 -11.09 0.62 5.19
N ILE A 130 -10.18 0.48 4.21
CA ILE A 130 -8.99 1.33 4.09
C ILE A 130 -9.38 2.79 3.80
N ALA A 131 -10.31 3.01 2.87
CA ALA A 131 -10.77 4.34 2.50
C ALA A 131 -11.43 5.05 3.69
N ASP A 132 -12.27 4.35 4.45
CA ASP A 132 -12.93 4.89 5.64
C ASP A 132 -11.91 5.24 6.75
N ALA A 133 -10.92 4.37 6.97
CA ALA A 133 -9.85 4.63 7.93
C ALA A 133 -9.01 5.86 7.53
N ILE A 134 -8.63 5.99 6.25
CA ILE A 134 -7.88 7.15 5.76
C ILE A 134 -8.72 8.43 5.86
N ARG A 135 -10.01 8.38 5.56
CA ARG A 135 -10.92 9.51 5.75
C ARG A 135 -10.92 9.95 7.22
N THR A 136 -11.09 9.01 8.14
CA THR A 136 -11.15 9.26 9.59
C THR A 136 -9.88 9.93 10.14
N VAL A 137 -8.70 9.49 9.71
CA VAL A 137 -7.42 10.10 10.14
C VAL A 137 -7.08 11.36 9.37
N GLY A 138 -7.55 11.43 8.12
CA GLY A 138 -7.39 12.56 7.23
C GLY A 138 -8.21 13.76 7.69
N GLU A 139 -9.38 13.59 8.29
CA GLU A 139 -10.22 14.70 8.77
C GLU A 139 -9.52 15.64 9.79
N GLY A 140 -8.38 15.22 10.36
CA GLY A 140 -7.50 16.10 11.16
C GLY A 140 -6.40 16.85 10.40
N HIS A 141 -6.11 16.50 9.13
CA HIS A 141 -5.00 17.02 8.32
C HIS A 141 -5.33 17.19 6.81
N MET A 142 -6.56 16.94 6.37
CA MET A 142 -6.98 16.99 4.97
C MET A 142 -7.14 18.44 4.51
N ALA A 143 -6.37 18.80 3.49
CA ALA A 143 -6.75 19.89 2.60
C ALA A 143 -8.15 19.59 1.98
N PRO A 144 -9.00 20.61 1.78
CA PRO A 144 -10.44 20.50 1.46
C PRO A 144 -10.81 19.72 0.19
N ALA A 145 -9.84 19.32 -0.63
CA ALA A 145 -10.07 18.69 -1.94
C ALA A 145 -10.58 17.23 -1.90
N MET A 146 -10.81 16.63 -0.73
CA MET A 146 -11.36 15.26 -0.61
C MET A 146 -12.89 15.22 -0.66
N LEU A 147 -13.55 16.31 -0.25
CA LEU A 147 -15.01 16.39 -0.20
C LEU A 147 -15.60 16.81 -1.56
N GLU A 148 -14.84 17.52 -2.38
CA GLU A 148 -15.32 18.07 -3.65
C GLU A 148 -15.41 17.04 -4.79
N ASP A 149 -14.75 15.88 -4.65
CA ASP A 149 -14.65 14.85 -5.70
C ASP A 149 -15.56 13.62 -5.45
N LEU A 150 -16.36 13.62 -4.36
CA LEU A 150 -17.24 12.51 -3.96
C LEU A 150 -18.75 12.86 -3.99
N ASP A 151 -19.09 14.08 -4.39
CA ASP A 151 -20.44 14.54 -4.73
C ASP A 151 -20.65 14.55 -6.27
#